data_AF-A0A0X8G1X2-F1
#
_entry.id   AF-A0A0X8G1X2-F1
#
_cell.length_a   1.000
_cell.length_b   1.000
_cell.length_c   1.000
_cell.angle_alpha   90.00
_cell.angle_beta   90.00
_cell.angle_gamma   90.00
#
_symmetry.space_group_name_H-M   'P 1'
#
loop_
_entity.id
_entity.type
_entity.pdbx_description
1 polymer ?
#
loop_
_entity_poly.entity_id
_entity_poly.type
_entity_poly.pdbx_seq_one_letter_code
_entity_poly.pdbx_strand_id
1 'polypeptide(L)'
;MISNHTMMLDEALQDKLNQNETVELILTDVFEALETKGYNPINQVVGYLISGDPAYISSYQGARNKIQQIERDEIIEVLLEKFIESKK
;
A
#
# COMPACT_ATOMS: atom_id res chain seq x y z
N MET A 1 15.47 -32.32 10.56
CA MET A 1 14.47 -31.51 11.28
C MET A 1 14.79 -30.07 10.96
N ILE A 2 13.89 -29.35 10.30
CA ILE A 2 14.06 -27.91 10.08
C ILE A 2 14.04 -27.27 11.49
N SER A 3 15.05 -26.45 11.81
CA SER A 3 15.15 -25.82 13.13
C SER A 3 13.99 -24.84 13.32
N ASN A 4 13.46 -24.72 14.54
CA ASN A 4 12.31 -23.85 14.85
C ASN A 4 12.52 -22.40 14.38
N HIS A 5 13.78 -21.95 14.38
CA HIS A 5 14.20 -20.64 13.88
C HIS A 5 13.98 -20.46 12.36
N THR A 6 14.20 -21.51 11.56
CA THR A 6 13.98 -21.44 10.10
C THR A 6 12.50 -21.32 9.78
N MET A 7 11.65 -22.08 10.48
CA MET A 7 10.19 -22.04 10.30
C MET A 7 9.59 -20.66 10.65
N MET A 8 10.04 -20.02 11.75
CA MET A 8 9.59 -18.66 12.11
C MET A 8 10.01 -17.60 11.09
N LEU A 9 11.15 -17.77 10.43
CA LEU A 9 11.64 -16.84 9.41
C LEU A 9 10.80 -16.93 8.12
N ASP A 10 10.42 -18.15 7.74
CA ASP A 10 9.60 -18.41 6.57
C ASP A 10 8.16 -17.88 6.76
N GLU A 11 7.59 -18.04 7.97
CA GLU A 11 6.28 -17.49 8.32
C GLU A 11 6.25 -15.96 8.26
N ALA A 12 7.23 -15.29 8.90
CA ALA A 12 7.32 -13.83 8.89
C ALA A 12 7.51 -13.27 7.46
N LEU A 13 8.24 -13.99 6.61
CA LEU A 13 8.42 -13.59 5.21
C LEU A 13 7.11 -13.74 4.42
N GLN A 14 6.36 -14.82 4.64
CA GLN A 14 5.06 -15.02 4.01
C GLN A 14 4.05 -13.93 4.44
N ASP A 15 4.03 -13.57 5.72
CA ASP A 15 3.16 -12.51 6.23
C ASP A 15 3.50 -11.16 5.58
N LYS A 16 4.80 -10.84 5.44
CA LYS A 16 5.24 -9.63 4.74
C LYS A 16 4.81 -9.63 3.28
N LEU A 17 4.93 -10.76 2.57
CA LEU A 17 4.48 -10.86 1.17
C LEU A 17 2.97 -10.61 1.05
N ASN A 18 2.17 -11.22 1.93
CA ASN A 18 0.72 -11.03 1.94
C ASN A 18 0.34 -9.56 2.23
N GLN A 19 1.09 -8.89 3.10
CA GLN A 19 0.93 -7.46 3.40
C GLN A 19 1.23 -6.61 2.16
N ASN A 20 2.35 -6.86 1.47
CA ASN A 20 2.71 -6.14 0.24
C ASN A 20 1.61 -6.26 -0.82
N GLU A 21 1.11 -7.48 -1.07
CA GLU A 21 0.01 -7.72 -2.00
C GLU A 21 -1.27 -6.95 -1.62
N THR A 22 -1.56 -6.87 -0.32
CA THR A 22 -2.72 -6.13 0.20
C THR A 22 -2.57 -4.62 -0.07
N VAL A 23 -1.39 -4.05 0.18
CA VAL A 23 -1.09 -2.65 -0.09
C VAL A 23 -1.21 -2.33 -1.59
N GLU A 24 -0.64 -3.18 -2.44
CA GLU A 24 -0.71 -3.01 -3.90
C GLU A 24 -2.16 -3.01 -4.41
N LEU A 25 -2.98 -3.92 -3.91
CA LEU A 25 -4.41 -4.02 -4.27
C LEU A 25 -5.18 -2.76 -3.83
N ILE A 26 -4.98 -2.31 -2.59
CA ILE A 26 -5.64 -1.09 -2.08
C ILE A 26 -5.21 0.14 -2.88
N LEU A 27 -3.91 0.29 -3.17
CA LEU A 27 -3.42 1.42 -3.96
C LEU A 27 -3.99 1.40 -5.38
N THR A 28 -4.11 0.23 -6.00
CA THR A 28 -4.72 0.10 -7.33
C THR A 28 -6.18 0.59 -7.32
N ASP A 29 -6.97 0.14 -6.35
CA ASP A 29 -8.37 0.57 -6.19
C ASP A 29 -8.48 2.08 -5.93
N VAL A 30 -7.56 2.64 -5.14
CA VAL A 30 -7.52 4.09 -4.84
C VAL A 30 -7.20 4.89 -6.09
N PHE A 31 -6.22 4.45 -6.89
CA PHE A 31 -5.84 5.12 -8.13
C PHE A 31 -7.00 5.14 -9.12
N GLU A 32 -7.66 4.00 -9.35
CA GLU A 32 -8.83 3.91 -10.23
C GLU A 32 -9.97 4.83 -9.76
N ALA A 33 -10.25 4.84 -8.45
CA ALA A 33 -11.30 5.69 -7.87
C ALA A 33 -11.00 7.19 -8.01
N LEU A 34 -9.72 7.58 -7.90
CA LEU A 34 -9.28 8.97 -8.08
C LEU A 34 -9.33 9.39 -9.55
N GLU A 35 -8.85 8.56 -10.46
CA GLU A 35 -8.94 8.77 -11.92
C GLU A 35 -10.39 8.91 -12.39
N THR A 36 -11.26 8.01 -11.94
CA THR A 36 -12.69 8.03 -12.29
C THR A 36 -13.38 9.33 -11.85
N LYS A 37 -12.89 9.94 -10.78
CA LYS A 37 -13.39 11.23 -10.28
C LYS A 37 -12.71 12.45 -10.88
N GLY A 38 -11.73 12.24 -11.77
CA GLY A 38 -10.99 13.31 -12.43
C GLY A 38 -9.91 13.95 -11.57
N TYR A 39 -9.51 13.31 -10.48
CA TYR A 39 -8.35 13.74 -9.70
C TYR A 39 -7.07 13.19 -10.32
N ASN A 40 -5.92 13.85 -10.05
CA ASN A 40 -4.61 13.27 -10.31
C ASN A 40 -4.25 12.32 -9.14
N PRO A 41 -4.22 11.00 -9.33
CA PRO A 41 -4.05 10.08 -8.21
C PRO A 41 -2.72 10.25 -7.50
N ILE A 42 -1.63 10.46 -8.25
CA ILE A 42 -0.29 10.63 -7.69
C ILE A 42 -0.28 11.81 -6.72
N ASN A 43 -0.77 12.98 -7.14
CA ASN A 43 -0.79 14.16 -6.29
C ASN A 43 -1.62 13.95 -5.02
N GLN A 44 -2.75 13.27 -5.13
CA GLN A 44 -3.65 13.02 -3.99
C GLN A 44 -3.04 12.02 -3.01
N VAL A 45 -2.47 10.91 -3.50
CA VAL A 45 -1.81 9.91 -2.65
C VAL A 45 -0.57 10.51 -2.00
N VAL A 46 0.25 11.28 -2.71
CA VAL A 46 1.38 12.02 -2.11
C VAL A 46 0.91 12.98 -1.02
N GLY A 47 -0.17 13.73 -1.27
CA GLY A 47 -0.78 14.63 -0.29
C GLY A 47 -1.23 13.88 0.98
N TYR A 48 -1.88 12.73 0.82
CA TYR A 48 -2.27 11.85 1.92
C TYR A 48 -1.06 11.31 2.70
N LEU A 49 -0.01 10.83 2.01
CA LEU A 49 1.17 10.27 2.68
C LEU A 49 1.88 11.32 3.54
N ILE A 50 2.06 12.54 3.03
CA ILE A 50 2.74 13.63 3.75
C ILE A 50 1.89 14.15 4.92
N SER A 51 0.60 14.42 4.68
CA SER A 51 -0.26 15.09 5.66
C SER A 51 -0.93 14.15 6.66
N GLY A 52 -1.22 12.92 6.24
CA GLY A 52 -2.10 11.99 6.94
C GLY A 52 -3.59 12.33 6.82
N ASP A 53 -3.97 13.36 6.06
CA ASP A 53 -5.36 13.78 5.94
C ASP A 53 -6.11 12.93 4.90
N PRO A 54 -7.10 12.11 5.31
CA PRO A 54 -7.85 11.27 4.40
C PRO A 54 -8.74 12.06 3.42
N ALA A 55 -8.92 13.37 3.60
CA ALA A 55 -9.67 14.23 2.68
C ALA A 55 -9.03 14.29 1.28
N TYR A 56 -7.71 14.04 1.16
CA TYR A 56 -7.05 13.88 -0.14
C TYR A 56 -7.59 12.69 -0.94
N ILE A 57 -8.16 11.68 -0.29
CA ILE A 57 -8.65 10.48 -0.95
C ILE A 57 -10.17 10.57 -1.10
N SER A 58 -10.65 10.32 -2.33
CA SER A 58 -12.08 10.28 -2.62
C SER A 58 -12.77 9.17 -1.84
N SER A 59 -13.99 9.41 -1.35
CA SER A 59 -14.82 8.35 -0.76
C SER A 59 -15.48 7.45 -1.81
N TYR A 60 -15.31 7.75 -3.10
CA TYR A 60 -15.83 6.93 -4.20
C TYR A 60 -15.31 5.50 -4.12
N GLN A 61 -16.21 4.53 -4.35
CA GLN A 61 -15.92 3.08 -4.26
C GLN A 61 -15.24 2.65 -2.94
N GLY A 62 -15.40 3.44 -1.87
CA GLY A 62 -14.80 3.16 -0.58
C GLY A 62 -13.28 3.38 -0.52
N ALA A 63 -12.67 4.01 -1.53
CA ALA A 63 -11.21 4.19 -1.61
C ALA A 63 -10.61 4.84 -0.35
N ARG A 64 -11.25 5.89 0.18
CA ARG A 64 -10.85 6.52 1.45
C ARG A 64 -10.82 5.53 2.62
N ASN A 65 -11.83 4.68 2.75
CA ASN A 65 -11.87 3.73 3.86
C ASN A 65 -10.79 2.66 3.68
N LYS A 66 -10.60 2.14 2.46
CA LYS A 66 -9.58 1.13 2.15
C LYS A 66 -8.17 1.60 2.52
N ILE A 67 -7.77 2.81 2.08
CA ILE A 67 -6.42 3.33 2.34
C ILE A 67 -6.19 3.69 3.82
N GLN A 68 -7.26 3.88 4.61
CA GLN A 68 -7.15 4.09 6.05
C GLN A 68 -7.00 2.78 6.84
N GLN A 69 -7.15 1.60 6.19
CA GLN A 69 -6.92 0.30 6.83
C GLN A 69 -5.45 -0.12 6.83
N ILE A 70 -4.60 0.62 6.14
CA ILE A 70 -3.16 0.37 6.03
C ILE A 70 -2.41 1.57 6.59
N GLU A 71 -1.28 1.30 7.25
CA GLU A 71 -0.44 2.37 7.79
C GLU A 71 0.35 3.03 6.66
N ARG A 72 0.66 4.33 6.83
CA ARG A 72 1.31 5.11 5.75
C ARG A 72 2.77 4.70 5.53
N ASP A 73 3.45 4.27 6.58
CA ASP A 73 4.82 3.75 6.49
C ASP A 73 4.86 2.43 5.71
N GLU A 74 3.88 1.54 5.88
CA GLU A 74 3.73 0.32 5.07
C GLU A 74 3.61 0.66 3.57
N ILE A 75 2.77 1.65 3.23
CA ILE A 75 2.65 2.13 1.84
C ILE A 75 4.01 2.59 1.31
N ILE A 76 4.75 3.39 2.10
CA ILE A 76 6.05 3.92 1.69
C ILE A 76 7.08 2.80 1.52
N GLU A 77 7.10 1.82 2.43
CA GLU A 77 7.98 0.67 2.36
C GLU A 77 7.76 -0.12 1.07
N VAL A 78 6.52 -0.50 0.77
CA VAL A 78 6.16 -1.24 -0.45
C VAL A 78 6.55 -0.46 -1.71
N LEU A 79 6.27 0.85 -1.75
CA LEU A 79 6.65 1.70 -2.88
C LEU A 79 8.17 1.75 -3.10
N LEU A 80 8.96 1.83 -2.03
CA LEU A 80 10.43 1.83 -2.11
C LEU A 80 10.97 0.46 -2.54
N GLU A 81 10.43 -0.63 -2.01
CA GLU A 81 10.79 -2.00 -2.41
C GLU A 81 10.55 -2.20 -3.91
N LYS A 82 9.37 -1.83 -4.41
CA LYS A 82 9.03 -1.92 -5.84
C LYS A 82 9.88 -1.01 -6.71
N PHE A 83 10.18 0.20 -6.24
CA PHE A 83 11.08 1.08 -6.96
C PHE A 83 12.46 0.43 -7.14
N ILE A 84 13.04 -0.13 -6.08
CA ILE A 84 14.35 -0.80 -6.15
C ILE A 84 14.29 -2.10 -6.97
N GLU A 85 13.23 -2.90 -6.83
CA GLU A 85 13.01 -4.11 -7.62
C GLU A 85 12.99 -3.79 -9.12
N SER A 86 12.31 -2.71 -9.53
CA SER A 86 12.23 -2.28 -10.93
C SER A 86 13.55 -1.77 -11.53
N LYS A 87 14.61 -1.60 -10.72
CA LYS A 87 15.94 -1.14 -11.14
C LYS A 87 16.96 -2.28 -11.25
N LYS A 88 16.61 -3.49 -10.83
CA LYS A 88 17.44 -4.69 -11.00
C LYS A 88 17.15 -5.34 -12.35
#